data_AF-A0A077LFP3-F1
#
_entry.id   AF-A0A077LFP3-F1
#
_cell.length_a   1.000
_cell.length_b   1.000
_cell.length_c   1.000
_cell.angle_alpha   90.00
_cell.angle_beta   90.00
_cell.angle_gamma   90.00
#
_symmetry.space_group_name_H-M   'P 1'
#
loop_
_entity.id
_entity.type
_entity.pdbx_description
1 polymer ?
#
loop_
_entity_poly.entity_id
_entity_poly.type
_entity_poly.pdbx_seq_one_letter_code
_entity_poly.pdbx_strand_id
1 'polypeptide(L)'
;MEDICGLVERVLFFFYEGYAPTPHRIGNFVDGWAAEQVLAIGLWCALTAPSFEEGVITAVNHSGDSASTGLVVGHLLGALHGAGGIPARWLERLELRQVIAQVAEDIERVPLDYCGIGGAFDQQIELAYPGS
;
A
#
# COMPACT_ATOMS: atom_id res chain seq x y z
N MET A 1 5.41 24.58 -2.96
CA MET A 1 4.86 23.23 -3.18
C MET A 1 5.88 22.55 -4.08
N GLU A 2 6.58 21.54 -3.58
CA GLU A 2 7.50 20.76 -4.41
C GLU A 2 6.68 19.99 -5.45
N ASP A 3 7.18 19.91 -6.68
CA ASP A 3 6.51 19.20 -7.76
C ASP A 3 6.66 17.68 -7.60
N ILE A 4 5.58 16.92 -7.83
CA ILE A 4 5.54 15.46 -7.67
C ILE A 4 6.56 14.80 -8.59
N CYS A 5 6.65 15.26 -9.85
CA CYS A 5 7.62 14.70 -10.80
C CYS A 5 9.05 14.89 -10.29
N GLY A 6 9.38 16.08 -9.76
CA GLY A 6 10.69 16.35 -9.17
C GLY A 6 11.01 15.45 -7.97
N LEU A 7 10.04 15.16 -7.10
CA LEU A 7 10.22 14.22 -5.99
C LEU A 7 10.47 12.79 -6.49
N VAL A 8 9.70 12.33 -7.48
CA VAL A 8 9.87 11.00 -8.08
C VAL A 8 11.22 10.87 -8.78
N GLU A 9 11.66 11.89 -9.53
CA GLU A 9 12.97 11.90 -10.17
C GLU A 9 14.12 11.78 -9.15
N ARG A 10 14.02 12.46 -8.01
CA ARG A 10 15.01 12.35 -6.92
C ARG A 10 15.00 10.97 -6.28
N VAL A 11 13.84 10.37 -6.08
CA VAL A 11 13.71 8.98 -5.59
C VAL A 11 14.35 7.99 -6.56
N LEU A 12 14.08 8.13 -7.85
CA LEU A 12 14.70 7.28 -8.88
C LEU A 12 16.21 7.46 -8.91
N PHE A 13 16.71 8.70 -8.81
CA PHE A 13 18.14 8.95 -8.66
C PHE A 13 18.71 8.22 -7.43
N PHE A 14 18.08 8.33 -6.25
CA PHE A 14 18.54 7.62 -5.05
C PHE A 14 18.59 6.11 -5.24
N PHE A 15 17.57 5.55 -5.88
CA PHE A 15 17.49 4.12 -6.17
C PHE A 15 18.61 3.65 -7.11
N TYR A 16 18.82 4.34 -8.24
CA TYR A 16 19.85 3.95 -9.21
C TYR A 16 21.28 4.12 -8.67
N GLU A 17 21.50 5.08 -7.78
CA GLU A 17 22.79 5.28 -7.10
C GLU A 17 22.99 4.33 -5.89
N GLY A 18 22.00 3.49 -5.56
CA GLY A 18 22.10 2.51 -4.48
C GLY A 18 21.96 3.09 -3.07
N TYR A 19 21.35 4.26 -2.92
CA TYR A 19 21.05 4.82 -1.60
C TYR A 19 19.80 4.15 -1.01
N ALA A 20 19.95 3.58 0.19
CA ALA A 20 18.84 3.01 0.95
C ALA A 20 18.09 4.07 1.78
N PRO A 21 16.75 3.98 1.92
CA PRO A 21 15.90 4.90 2.68
C PRO A 21 16.03 4.64 4.18
N THR A 22 17.10 5.15 4.80
CA THR A 22 17.24 5.12 6.27
C THR A 22 16.42 6.25 6.91
N PRO A 23 16.03 6.15 8.19
CA PRO A 23 15.27 7.19 8.87
C PRO A 23 15.93 8.58 8.77
N HIS A 24 17.27 8.61 8.88
CA HIS A 24 18.05 9.84 8.76
C HIS A 24 18.05 10.40 7.33
N ARG A 25 18.16 9.55 6.30
CA ARG A 25 18.13 10.02 4.91
C ARG A 25 16.73 10.47 4.48
N ILE A 26 15.68 9.79 4.95
CA ILE A 26 14.30 10.21 4.75
C ILE A 26 14.11 11.62 5.34
N GLY A 27 14.52 11.84 6.59
CA GLY A 27 14.39 13.14 7.25
C GLY A 27 15.24 14.26 6.62
N ASN A 28 16.34 13.93 5.93
CA ASN A 28 17.12 14.91 5.15
C ASN A 28 16.55 15.14 3.74
N PHE A 29 15.70 14.23 3.25
CA PHE A 29 15.10 14.32 1.93
C PHE A 29 13.84 15.21 1.98
N VAL A 30 12.90 14.89 2.86
CA VAL A 30 11.61 15.57 3.02
C VAL A 30 11.07 15.41 4.45
N ASP A 31 10.21 16.34 4.88
CA ASP A 31 9.60 16.27 6.22
C ASP A 31 8.59 15.11 6.34
N GLY A 32 7.94 14.72 5.23
CA GLY A 32 7.09 13.53 5.15
C GLY A 32 5.64 13.75 5.60
N TRP A 33 5.12 14.98 5.55
CA TRP A 33 3.74 15.30 5.97
C TRP A 33 2.78 15.60 4.82
N ALA A 34 3.31 16.02 3.66
CA ALA A 34 2.49 16.24 2.47
C ALA A 34 2.25 14.93 1.72
N ALA A 35 1.13 14.80 1.02
CA ALA A 35 0.76 13.57 0.31
C ALA A 35 1.82 13.17 -0.75
N GLU A 36 2.38 14.17 -1.43
CA GLU A 36 3.44 14.01 -2.43
C GLU A 36 4.73 13.47 -1.81
N GLN A 37 5.04 13.89 -0.59
CA GLN A 37 6.21 13.44 0.17
C GLN A 37 6.02 12.01 0.67
N VAL A 38 4.83 11.69 1.20
CA VAL A 38 4.46 10.32 1.60
C VAL A 38 4.59 9.36 0.41
N LEU A 39 4.09 9.75 -0.77
CA LEU A 39 4.25 8.97 -2.00
C LEU A 39 5.73 8.78 -2.36
N ALA A 40 6.55 9.84 -2.29
CA ALA A 40 7.97 9.77 -2.62
C ALA A 40 8.75 8.85 -1.66
N ILE A 41 8.54 8.98 -0.34
CA ILE A 41 9.16 8.10 0.65
C ILE A 41 8.70 6.66 0.41
N GLY A 42 7.39 6.45 0.23
CA GLY A 42 6.83 5.12 0.00
C GLY A 42 7.40 4.46 -1.26
N LEU A 43 7.51 5.20 -2.36
CA LEU A 43 8.13 4.71 -3.59
C LEU A 43 9.60 4.30 -3.36
N TRP A 44 10.37 5.11 -2.63
CA TRP A 44 11.78 4.80 -2.35
C TRP A 44 11.92 3.52 -1.52
N CYS A 45 11.11 3.39 -0.46
CA CYS A 45 11.04 2.19 0.37
C CYS A 45 10.65 0.96 -0.45
N ALA A 46 9.62 1.04 -1.28
CA ALA A 46 9.16 -0.09 -2.09
C ALA A 46 10.20 -0.52 -3.15
N LEU A 47 10.85 0.42 -3.84
CA LEU A 47 11.87 0.11 -4.85
C LEU A 47 13.11 -0.56 -4.26
N THR A 48 13.47 -0.22 -3.03
CA THR A 48 14.67 -0.75 -2.35
C THR A 48 14.40 -1.97 -1.48
N ALA A 49 13.13 -2.34 -1.29
CA ALA A 49 12.72 -3.42 -0.40
C ALA A 49 13.11 -4.80 -0.99
N PRO A 50 13.85 -5.63 -0.24
CA PRO A 50 14.10 -7.02 -0.63
C PRO A 50 12.91 -7.95 -0.35
N SER A 51 11.97 -7.53 0.50
CA SER A 51 10.75 -8.27 0.84
C SER A 51 9.63 -7.33 1.28
N PHE A 52 8.38 -7.81 1.27
CA PHE A 52 7.22 -7.07 1.81
C PHE A 52 7.47 -6.58 3.24
N GLU A 53 7.98 -7.48 4.09
CA GLU A 53 8.23 -7.19 5.50
C GLU A 53 9.29 -6.09 5.66
N GLU A 54 10.44 -6.24 5.01
CA GLU A 54 11.52 -5.26 5.14
C GLU A 54 11.10 -3.89 4.60
N GLY A 55 10.38 -3.85 3.47
CA GLY A 55 9.87 -2.60 2.91
C GLY A 55 8.91 -1.87 3.84
N VAL A 56 7.93 -2.58 4.41
CA VAL A 56 6.97 -1.98 5.36
C VAL A 56 7.67 -1.55 6.65
N ILE A 57 8.60 -2.34 7.20
CA ILE A 57 9.38 -1.95 8.37
C ILE A 57 10.15 -0.65 8.09
N THR A 58 10.84 -0.55 6.95
CA THR A 58 11.57 0.67 6.60
C THR A 58 10.64 1.87 6.45
N ALA A 59 9.46 1.67 5.84
CA ALA A 59 8.46 2.71 5.61
C ALA A 59 7.86 3.30 6.90
N VAL A 60 7.68 2.50 7.95
CA VAL A 60 7.04 2.98 9.19
C VAL A 60 8.03 3.58 10.20
N ASN A 61 9.34 3.54 9.93
CA ASN A 61 10.40 3.96 10.85
C ASN A 61 10.98 5.35 10.51
N HIS A 62 10.16 6.36 10.26
CA HIS A 62 10.59 7.76 10.16
C HIS A 62 9.64 8.70 10.90
N SER A 63 10.06 9.96 11.10
CA SER A 63 9.34 10.94 11.93
C SER A 63 8.20 11.69 11.23
N GLY A 64 7.93 11.39 9.96
CA GLY A 64 6.84 12.01 9.19
C GLY A 64 5.54 11.23 9.37
N ASP A 65 4.63 11.31 8.39
CA ASP A 65 3.44 10.46 8.32
C ASP A 65 3.80 9.03 7.89
N SER A 66 4.40 8.32 8.83
CA SER A 66 4.87 6.95 8.65
C SER A 66 3.73 5.93 8.54
N ALA A 67 2.54 6.26 9.07
CA ALA A 67 1.34 5.44 8.92
C ALA A 67 0.86 5.42 7.46
N SER A 68 0.69 6.60 6.85
CA SER A 68 0.32 6.70 5.43
C SER A 68 1.43 6.17 4.52
N THR A 69 2.70 6.38 4.89
CA THR A 69 3.84 5.83 4.14
C THR A 69 3.84 4.29 4.17
N GLY A 70 3.59 3.69 5.33
CA GLY A 70 3.42 2.23 5.47
C GLY A 70 2.25 1.69 4.65
N LEU A 71 1.14 2.42 4.57
CA LEU A 71 -0.01 2.07 3.71
C LEU A 71 0.37 2.07 2.23
N VAL A 72 1.03 3.13 1.74
CA VAL A 72 1.48 3.21 0.34
C VAL A 72 2.43 2.06 0.01
N VAL A 73 3.41 1.79 0.86
CA VAL A 73 4.37 0.69 0.66
C VAL A 73 3.68 -0.67 0.71
N GLY A 74 2.75 -0.87 1.65
CA GLY A 74 1.94 -2.07 1.74
C GLY A 74 1.12 -2.33 0.48
N HIS A 75 0.53 -1.29 -0.12
CA HIS A 75 -0.18 -1.42 -1.41
C HIS A 75 0.77 -1.81 -2.54
N LEU A 76 1.90 -1.11 -2.69
CA LEU A 76 2.86 -1.36 -3.77
C LEU A 76 3.46 -2.78 -3.68
N LEU A 77 3.95 -3.15 -2.51
CA LEU A 77 4.57 -4.46 -2.29
C LEU A 77 3.53 -5.58 -2.23
N GLY A 78 2.31 -5.30 -1.77
CA GLY A 78 1.19 -6.23 -1.80
C GLY A 78 0.76 -6.56 -3.23
N ALA A 79 0.71 -5.57 -4.11
CA ALA A 79 0.46 -5.79 -5.54
C ALA A 79 1.59 -6.60 -6.21
N LEU A 80 2.85 -6.37 -5.81
CA LEU A 80 4.01 -7.04 -6.39
C LEU A 80 4.17 -8.50 -5.93
N HIS A 81 3.97 -8.77 -4.63
CA HIS A 81 4.24 -10.08 -4.03
C HIS A 81 2.97 -10.90 -3.77
N GLY A 82 1.80 -10.29 -3.88
CA GLY A 82 0.53 -10.89 -3.47
C GLY A 82 0.40 -11.10 -1.96
N ALA A 83 -0.74 -11.62 -1.53
CA ALA A 83 -1.02 -11.87 -0.12
C ALA A 83 -0.04 -12.87 0.53
N GLY A 84 0.52 -13.80 -0.25
CA GLY A 84 1.52 -14.77 0.22
C GLY A 84 2.87 -14.15 0.61
N GLY A 85 3.16 -12.94 0.14
CA GLY A 85 4.35 -12.18 0.55
C GLY A 85 4.24 -11.55 1.94
N ILE A 86 3.01 -11.44 2.49
CA ILE A 86 2.77 -10.83 3.80
C ILE A 86 3.08 -11.85 4.90
N PRO A 87 3.87 -11.49 5.92
CA PRO A 87 4.10 -12.39 7.04
C PRO A 87 2.81 -12.86 7.73
N ALA A 88 2.62 -14.18 7.82
CA ALA A 88 1.43 -14.76 8.45
C ALA A 88 1.18 -14.21 9.86
N ARG A 89 2.25 -14.00 10.65
CA ARG A 89 2.21 -13.41 12.00
C ARG A 89 1.64 -11.99 12.07
N TRP A 90 1.72 -11.22 10.98
CA TRP A 90 1.09 -9.89 10.92
C TRP A 90 -0.40 -10.02 10.65
N LEU A 91 -0.78 -10.92 9.74
CA LEU A 91 -2.18 -11.20 9.42
C LEU A 91 -2.93 -11.81 10.62
N GLU A 92 -2.28 -12.64 11.43
CA GLU A 92 -2.89 -13.22 12.64
C GLU A 92 -3.35 -12.17 13.67
N ARG A 93 -2.71 -11.00 13.68
CA ARG A 93 -3.02 -9.91 14.62
C ARG A 93 -3.78 -8.76 13.97
N LEU A 94 -4.03 -8.83 12.66
CA LEU A 94 -4.70 -7.79 11.90
C LEU A 94 -6.19 -7.74 12.24
N GLU A 95 -6.62 -6.63 12.82
CA GLU A 95 -8.03 -6.37 13.06
C GLU A 95 -8.81 -6.36 11.74
N LEU A 96 -10.03 -6.90 11.75
CA LEU A 96 -10.90 -6.98 10.58
C LEU A 96 -10.30 -7.75 9.39
N ARG A 97 -9.25 -8.58 9.58
CA ARG A 97 -8.63 -9.37 8.49
C ARG A 97 -9.63 -10.04 7.57
N GLN A 98 -10.64 -10.71 8.13
CA GLN A 98 -11.63 -11.43 7.32
C GLN A 98 -12.48 -10.50 6.46
N VAL A 99 -12.84 -9.33 7.00
CA VAL A 99 -13.58 -8.30 6.25
C VAL A 99 -12.71 -7.71 5.14
N ILE A 100 -11.44 -7.39 5.44
CA ILE A 100 -10.50 -6.86 4.45
C ILE A 100 -10.26 -7.87 3.33
N ALA A 101 -10.05 -9.15 3.67
CA ALA A 101 -9.88 -10.22 2.68
C ALA A 101 -11.12 -10.39 1.81
N GLN A 102 -12.31 -10.40 2.42
CA GLN A 102 -13.58 -10.48 1.69
C GLN A 102 -13.74 -9.30 0.71
N VAL A 103 -13.49 -8.07 1.16
CA VAL A 103 -13.56 -6.88 0.29
C VAL A 103 -12.53 -6.95 -0.85
N ALA A 104 -11.32 -7.46 -0.59
CA ALA A 104 -10.30 -7.63 -1.61
C ALA A 104 -10.67 -8.68 -2.66
N GLU A 105 -11.37 -9.75 -2.30
CA GLU A 105 -11.91 -10.72 -3.26
C GLU A 105 -13.12 -10.14 -4.01
N ASP A 106 -14.00 -9.43 -3.30
CA ASP A 106 -15.23 -8.89 -3.86
C ASP A 106 -14.99 -7.75 -4.85
N ILE A 107 -13.91 -6.96 -4.71
CA ILE A 107 -13.59 -5.90 -5.68
C ILE A 107 -13.33 -6.45 -7.09
N GLU A 108 -12.83 -7.68 -7.19
CA GLU A 108 -12.63 -8.39 -8.47
C GLU A 108 -13.90 -9.14 -8.88
N ARG A 109 -14.50 -9.88 -7.95
CA ARG A 109 -15.60 -10.79 -8.21
C ARG A 109 -16.93 -10.08 -8.51
N VAL A 110 -17.31 -9.10 -7.69
CA VAL A 110 -18.64 -8.47 -7.75
C VAL A 110 -18.92 -7.81 -9.11
N PRO A 111 -17.98 -7.06 -9.73
CA PRO A 111 -18.22 -6.48 -11.06
C PRO A 111 -18.43 -7.52 -12.18
N LEU A 112 -17.99 -8.77 -11.99
CA LEU A 112 -18.15 -9.86 -12.95
C LEU A 112 -19.45 -10.64 -12.73
N ASP A 113 -19.83 -10.83 -11.47
CA ASP A 113 -20.96 -11.67 -11.08
C ASP A 113 -22.29 -10.90 -10.97
N TYR A 114 -22.24 -9.60 -10.68
CA TYR A 114 -23.43 -8.76 -10.49
C TYR A 114 -23.91 -8.18 -11.83
N CYS A 115 -25.14 -8.51 -12.21
CA CYS A 115 -25.79 -7.93 -13.40
C CYS A 115 -26.98 -7.03 -13.08
N GLY A 116 -27.48 -7.05 -11.83
CA GLY A 116 -28.57 -6.19 -11.35
C GLY A 116 -29.93 -6.47 -12.00
N ILE A 117 -30.10 -7.64 -12.61
CA ILE A 117 -31.34 -8.06 -13.33
C ILE A 117 -31.79 -9.46 -12.91
N GLY A 118 -31.43 -9.88 -11.68
CA GLY A 118 -31.79 -11.19 -11.14
C GLY A 118 -30.82 -12.30 -11.54
N GLY A 119 -29.55 -11.98 -11.70
CA GLY A 119 -28.47 -12.94 -11.90
C GLY A 119 -28.33 -13.94 -10.75
N ALA A 120 -27.65 -15.06 -11.01
CA ALA A 120 -27.50 -16.15 -10.04
C ALA A 120 -26.88 -15.71 -8.70
N PHE A 121 -26.07 -14.64 -8.71
CA PHE A 121 -25.37 -14.10 -7.54
C PHE A 121 -25.92 -12.76 -7.05
N ASP A 122 -26.85 -12.12 -7.78
CA ASP A 122 -27.32 -10.76 -7.49
C ASP A 122 -27.87 -10.65 -6.06
N GLN A 123 -28.76 -11.57 -5.66
CA GLN A 123 -29.36 -11.56 -4.32
C GLN A 123 -28.31 -11.69 -3.20
N GLN A 124 -27.29 -12.53 -3.39
CA GLN A 124 -26.22 -12.69 -2.41
C GLN A 124 -25.39 -11.40 -2.29
N ILE A 125 -25.09 -10.78 -3.43
CA ILE A 125 -24.31 -9.53 -3.49
C ILE A 125 -25.08 -8.37 -2.87
N GLU A 126 -26.38 -8.22 -3.18
CA GLU A 126 -27.25 -7.19 -2.60
C GLU A 126 -27.42 -7.34 -1.08
N LEU A 127 -27.44 -8.57 -0.56
CA LEU A 127 -27.46 -8.82 0.88
C LEU A 127 -26.15 -8.43 1.57
N ALA A 128 -25.01 -8.67 0.91
CA ALA A 128 -23.69 -8.31 1.43
C ALA A 128 -23.40 -6.80 1.32
N TYR A 129 -23.90 -6.16 0.27
CA TYR A 129 -23.73 -4.74 -0.04
C TYR A 129 -25.10 -4.09 -0.30
N PRO A 130 -25.94 -3.94 0.74
CA PRO A 130 -27.23 -3.28 0.58
C PRO A 130 -26.94 -1.83 0.18
N GLY A 131 -27.34 -1.46 -1.03
CA GLY A 131 -27.20 -0.09 -1.51
C GLY A 131 -27.76 0.92 -0.49
N SER A 132 -27.12 2.08 -0.40
CA SER A 132 -27.53 3.18 0.49
C SER A 132 -28.83 3.82 0.08
#